data_AF-A0A094BUT9-F1
#
_entry.id   AF-A0A094BUT9-F1
#
_cell.length_a   1.000
_cell.length_b   1.000
_cell.length_c   1.000
_cell.angle_alpha   90.00
_cell.angle_beta   90.00
_cell.angle_gamma   90.00
#
_symmetry.space_group_name_H-M   'P 1'
#
loop_
_entity.id
_entity.type
_entity.pdbx_description
1 polymer ?
#
loop_
_entity_poly.entity_id
_entity_poly.type
_entity_poly.pdbx_seq_one_letter_code
_entity_poly.pdbx_strand_id
1 'polypeptide(L)'
;MVTIDALGLCEKGKAHELVRNGDITYGGKYVINPSGGLISKGHPLGASGIAQCAELVWHLRGWANNRLVPEGTKVALQHNLGLGGAAVVTVYERADGQTATKVSDEQIGKINGLGYNPAVVAKGFTAAQASKVRSKNQKSAWALGEAEQKVLSRF
;
A
#
# COMPACT_ATOMS: atom_id res chain seq x y z
N MET A 1 2.08 11.94 19.61
CA MET A 1 1.60 10.54 19.70
C MET A 1 2.65 9.66 19.05
N VAL A 2 3.15 8.66 19.78
CA VAL A 2 3.99 7.60 19.20
C VAL A 2 3.05 6.44 18.90
N THR A 3 2.95 6.03 17.64
CA THR A 3 1.93 5.06 17.21
C THR A 3 2.33 3.63 17.55
N ILE A 4 3.63 3.34 17.64
CA ILE A 4 4.16 1.99 17.80
C ILE A 4 3.71 1.35 19.14
N ASP A 5 3.88 2.07 20.24
CA ASP A 5 3.43 1.62 21.56
C ASP A 5 1.91 1.78 21.74
N ALA A 6 1.29 2.79 21.12
CA ALA A 6 -0.17 2.92 21.11
C ALA A 6 -0.88 1.75 20.39
N LEU A 7 -0.24 1.13 19.40
CA LEU A 7 -0.69 -0.10 18.74
C LEU A 7 -0.37 -1.37 19.54
N GLY A 8 0.29 -1.25 20.70
CA GLY A 8 0.67 -2.40 21.53
C GLY A 8 1.83 -3.24 21.00
N LEU A 9 2.65 -2.70 20.08
CA LEU A 9 3.80 -3.44 19.53
C LEU A 9 4.96 -3.56 20.53
N CYS A 10 4.98 -2.69 21.53
CA CYS A 10 5.85 -2.70 22.71
C CYS A 10 5.12 -2.08 23.90
N GLU A 11 5.77 -2.11 25.07
CA GLU A 11 5.28 -1.40 26.26
C GLU A 11 5.18 0.12 26.04
N LYS A 12 4.28 0.77 26.79
CA LYS A 12 4.06 2.21 26.73
C LYS A 12 5.35 2.98 27.02
N GLY A 13 5.71 3.92 26.14
CA GLY A 13 6.94 4.71 26.24
C GLY A 13 8.20 4.00 25.73
N LYS A 14 8.12 2.73 25.32
CA LYS A 14 9.27 1.91 24.89
C LYS A 14 9.47 1.82 23.38
N ALA A 15 8.66 2.51 22.58
CA ALA A 15 8.77 2.51 21.12
C ALA A 15 10.16 2.91 20.60
N HIS A 16 10.85 3.81 21.31
CA HIS A 16 12.20 4.24 20.96
C HIS A 16 13.25 3.12 21.08
N GLU A 17 13.04 2.14 21.96
CA GLU A 17 13.93 0.98 22.12
C GLU A 17 13.81 0.06 20.90
N LEU A 18 12.58 -0.22 20.41
CA LEU A 18 12.38 -0.96 19.15
C LEU A 18 13.10 -0.29 17.98
N VAL A 19 13.03 1.05 17.89
CA VAL A 19 13.73 1.80 16.83
C VAL A 19 15.24 1.63 16.96
N ARG A 20 15.80 1.84 18.16
CA ARG A 20 17.26 1.77 18.41
C ARG A 20 17.83 0.37 18.20
N ASN A 21 17.05 -0.67 18.50
CA ASN A 21 17.46 -2.06 18.32
C ASN A 21 17.37 -2.53 16.85
N GLY A 22 16.78 -1.72 15.96
CA GLY A 22 16.53 -2.15 14.58
C GLY A 22 15.34 -3.10 14.44
N ASP A 23 14.47 -3.20 15.45
CA ASP A 23 13.34 -4.14 15.47
C ASP A 23 12.15 -3.70 14.61
N ILE A 24 12.26 -2.57 13.90
CA ILE A 24 11.20 -2.03 13.03
C ILE A 24 11.56 -2.05 11.54
N THR A 25 12.65 -2.74 11.17
CA THR A 25 13.14 -2.88 9.79
C THR A 25 13.40 -4.34 9.44
N TYR A 26 13.84 -4.62 8.21
CA TYR A 26 14.17 -5.96 7.74
C TYR A 26 15.19 -6.65 8.65
N GLY A 27 14.93 -7.92 8.99
CA GLY A 27 15.70 -8.69 9.98
C GLY A 27 15.35 -8.40 11.44
N GLY A 28 14.55 -7.36 11.72
CA GLY A 28 13.99 -7.05 13.03
C GLY A 28 12.66 -7.74 13.30
N LYS A 29 12.05 -7.41 14.44
CA LYS A 29 10.76 -7.99 14.87
C LYS A 29 9.58 -7.65 13.96
N TYR A 30 9.52 -6.41 13.47
CA TYR A 30 8.48 -5.91 12.57
C TYR A 30 9.13 -5.16 11.41
N VAL A 31 8.49 -5.13 10.24
CA VAL A 31 8.87 -4.22 9.16
C VAL A 31 7.83 -3.09 9.10
N ILE A 32 8.18 -1.94 9.66
CA ILE A 32 7.28 -0.78 9.73
C ILE A 32 7.57 0.15 8.56
N ASN A 33 6.52 0.54 7.84
CA ASN A 33 6.60 1.46 6.70
C ASN A 33 7.61 1.03 5.61
N PRO A 34 7.56 -0.20 5.08
CA PRO A 34 8.49 -0.67 4.04
C PRO A 34 8.50 0.22 2.79
N SER A 35 7.37 0.88 2.51
CA SER A 35 7.23 1.90 1.47
C SER A 35 8.00 3.22 1.68
N GLY A 36 8.70 3.40 2.80
CA GLY A 36 9.30 4.66 3.25
C GLY A 36 8.37 5.55 4.08
N GLY A 37 7.09 5.17 4.22
CA GLY A 37 6.11 5.91 5.01
C GLY A 37 5.79 7.30 4.44
N LEU A 38 4.98 8.06 5.17
CA LEU A 38 4.60 9.43 4.76
C LEU A 38 5.82 10.38 4.76
N ILE A 39 6.85 10.07 5.56
CA ILE A 39 8.09 10.85 5.63
C ILE A 39 8.79 10.87 4.27
N SER A 40 8.87 9.73 3.58
CA SER A 40 9.55 9.65 2.28
C SER A 40 8.61 9.78 1.08
N LYS A 41 7.40 9.18 1.15
CA LYS A 41 6.45 9.19 0.02
C LYS A 41 5.67 10.50 -0.11
N GLY A 42 5.70 11.35 0.91
CA GLY A 42 4.81 12.49 1.04
C GLY A 42 3.43 12.11 1.54
N HIS A 43 2.57 13.13 1.71
CA HIS A 43 1.26 12.98 2.34
C HIS A 43 0.13 13.69 1.57
N PRO A 44 -0.28 13.15 0.40
CA PRO A 44 -1.53 13.55 -0.22
C PRO A 44 -2.70 13.08 0.67
N LEU A 45 -3.37 14.03 1.34
CA LEU A 45 -4.32 13.78 2.43
C LEU A 45 -5.34 12.66 2.10
N GLY A 46 -6.05 12.78 0.98
CA GLY A 46 -7.08 11.79 0.60
C GLY A 46 -6.52 10.46 0.06
N ALA A 47 -5.27 10.42 -0.40
CA ALA A 47 -4.70 9.23 -1.04
C ALA A 47 -3.84 8.36 -0.10
N SER A 48 -3.44 8.89 1.06
CA SER A 48 -2.49 8.20 1.95
C SER A 48 -3.03 6.87 2.50
N GLY A 49 -4.30 6.82 2.89
CA GLY A 49 -4.92 5.57 3.38
C GLY A 49 -5.01 4.49 2.29
N ILE A 50 -5.28 4.88 1.04
CA ILE A 50 -5.33 3.94 -0.09
C ILE A 50 -3.92 3.50 -0.47
N ALA A 51 -2.93 4.40 -0.41
CA ALA A 51 -1.53 4.06 -0.67
C ALA A 51 -0.95 3.10 0.38
N GLN A 52 -1.39 3.20 1.65
CA GLN A 52 -1.05 2.21 2.69
C GLN A 52 -1.65 0.84 2.34
N CYS A 53 -2.94 0.79 2.00
CA CYS A 53 -3.64 -0.45 1.61
C CYS A 53 -2.94 -1.12 0.41
N ALA A 54 -2.61 -0.35 -0.63
CA ALA A 54 -1.92 -0.86 -1.81
C ALA A 54 -0.58 -1.53 -1.46
N GLU A 55 0.25 -0.88 -0.62
CA GLU A 55 1.54 -1.43 -0.20
C GLU A 55 1.37 -2.76 0.55
N LEU A 56 0.48 -2.80 1.54
CA LEU A 56 0.27 -4.01 2.34
C LEU A 56 -0.28 -5.17 1.50
N VAL A 57 -1.18 -4.88 0.55
CA VAL A 57 -1.69 -5.87 -0.40
C VAL A 57 -0.58 -6.35 -1.33
N TRP A 58 0.34 -5.49 -1.80
CA TRP A 58 1.50 -5.94 -2.58
C TRP A 58 2.42 -6.85 -1.77
N HIS A 59 2.65 -6.57 -0.49
CA HIS A 59 3.39 -7.47 0.40
C HIS A 59 2.69 -8.83 0.53
N LEU A 60 1.41 -8.86 0.85
CA LEU A 60 0.63 -10.10 1.00
C LEU A 60 0.52 -10.89 -0.32
N ARG A 61 0.58 -10.23 -1.47
CA ARG A 61 0.61 -10.89 -2.78
C ARG A 61 2.00 -11.36 -3.21
N GLY A 62 3.06 -10.95 -2.51
CA GLY A 62 4.45 -11.23 -2.91
C GLY A 62 4.96 -10.32 -4.03
N TRP A 63 4.29 -9.19 -4.28
CA TRP A 63 4.54 -8.28 -5.40
C TRP A 63 5.50 -7.14 -5.05
N ALA A 64 5.78 -6.91 -3.76
CA ALA A 64 6.59 -5.79 -3.28
C ALA A 64 8.08 -5.82 -3.72
N ASN A 65 8.49 -6.83 -4.50
CA ASN A 65 9.82 -6.98 -5.10
C ASN A 65 10.95 -6.74 -4.09
N ASN A 66 11.72 -5.65 -4.23
CA ASN A 66 12.86 -5.34 -3.39
C ASN A 66 12.48 -4.88 -1.97
N ARG A 67 11.20 -4.56 -1.75
CA ARG A 67 10.65 -4.24 -0.43
C ARG A 67 10.01 -5.45 0.24
N LEU A 68 9.94 -6.60 -0.43
CA LEU A 68 9.28 -7.77 0.15
C LEU A 68 10.04 -8.25 1.40
N VAL A 69 9.30 -8.59 2.45
CA VAL A 69 9.84 -9.22 3.66
C VAL A 69 10.36 -10.62 3.30
N PRO A 70 11.65 -10.95 3.53
CA PRO A 70 12.26 -12.20 3.08
C PRO A 70 11.56 -13.47 3.61
N GLU A 71 11.11 -13.43 4.87
CA GLU A 71 10.40 -14.54 5.54
C GLU A 71 8.96 -14.71 5.03
N GLY A 72 8.49 -13.78 4.18
CA GLY A 72 7.13 -13.72 3.67
C GLY A 72 6.17 -13.02 4.63
N THR A 73 5.21 -12.29 4.05
CA THR A 73 4.17 -11.58 4.83
C THR A 73 2.93 -12.46 4.96
N LYS A 74 2.52 -12.75 6.20
CA LYS A 74 1.27 -13.47 6.51
C LYS A 74 0.14 -12.54 6.93
N VAL A 75 0.46 -11.55 7.77
CA VAL A 75 -0.47 -10.56 8.29
C VAL A 75 0.13 -9.17 8.09
N ALA A 76 -0.71 -8.20 7.77
CA ALA A 76 -0.31 -6.81 7.57
C ALA A 76 -1.27 -5.88 8.33
N LEU A 77 -0.75 -4.81 8.95
CA LEU A 77 -1.54 -3.85 9.72
C LEU A 77 -1.40 -2.45 9.11
N GLN A 78 -2.54 -1.82 8.85
CA GLN A 78 -2.64 -0.41 8.49
C GLN A 78 -3.12 0.41 9.69
N HIS A 79 -2.48 1.55 9.91
CA HIS A 79 -2.95 2.58 10.81
C HIS A 79 -2.99 3.92 10.06
N ASN A 80 -4.20 4.43 9.81
CA ASN A 80 -4.45 5.70 9.16
C ASN A 80 -5.12 6.66 10.13
N LEU A 81 -4.58 7.88 10.27
CA LEU A 81 -5.02 8.86 11.26
C LEU A 81 -5.30 10.20 10.58
N GLY A 82 -6.46 10.78 10.87
CA GLY A 82 -6.80 12.16 10.57
C GLY A 82 -6.87 13.00 11.85
N LEU A 83 -6.10 14.09 11.90
CA LEU A 83 -6.24 15.10 12.95
C LEU A 83 -7.63 15.73 12.83
N GLY A 84 -8.40 15.72 13.93
CA GLY A 84 -9.82 16.12 13.94
C GLY A 84 -10.75 15.05 14.53
N GLY A 85 -10.34 13.78 14.55
CA GLY A 85 -10.99 12.78 15.43
C GLY A 85 -11.11 11.35 14.91
N ALA A 86 -10.54 10.99 13.77
CA ALA A 86 -10.70 9.65 13.20
C ALA A 86 -9.37 8.90 13.07
N ALA A 87 -9.34 7.68 13.61
CA ALA A 87 -8.31 6.69 13.34
C ALA A 87 -8.99 5.45 12.75
N VAL A 88 -8.44 4.94 11.64
CA VAL A 88 -8.86 3.68 11.02
C VAL A 88 -7.70 2.71 11.09
N VAL A 89 -7.93 1.58 11.76
CA VAL A 89 -7.00 0.46 11.82
C VAL A 89 -7.58 -0.71 11.03
N THR A 90 -6.77 -1.31 10.17
CA THR A 90 -7.20 -2.46 9.35
C THR A 90 -6.13 -3.52 9.39
N VAL A 91 -6.53 -4.77 9.64
CA VAL A 91 -5.66 -5.94 9.59
C VAL A 91 -6.02 -6.72 8.33
N TYR A 92 -5.00 -7.11 7.58
CA TYR A 92 -5.12 -7.83 6.34
C TYR A 92 -4.43 -9.18 6.45
N GLU A 93 -5.07 -10.19 5.89
CA GLU A 93 -4.50 -11.49 5.60
C GLU A 93 -4.93 -11.92 4.20
N ARG A 94 -4.25 -12.90 3.63
CA ARG A 94 -4.70 -13.50 2.38
C ARG A 94 -5.91 -14.39 2.68
N ALA A 95 -6.91 -14.33 1.80
CA ALA A 95 -8.11 -15.17 1.91
C ALA A 95 -7.82 -16.68 1.85
N ASP A 96 -6.69 -17.08 1.25
CA ASP A 96 -6.24 -18.48 1.18
C ASP A 96 -5.40 -18.92 2.39
N GLY A 97 -5.17 -18.03 3.36
CA GLY A 97 -4.40 -18.31 4.58
C GLY A 97 -2.89 -18.54 4.36
N GLN A 98 -2.40 -18.38 3.13
CA GLN A 98 -1.00 -18.66 2.79
C GLN A 98 -0.08 -17.52 3.26
N THR A 99 1.23 -17.80 3.32
CA THR A 99 2.26 -16.78 3.48
C THR A 99 2.70 -16.28 2.10
N ALA A 100 2.93 -14.97 1.97
CA ALA A 100 3.39 -14.41 0.70
C ALA A 100 4.72 -15.03 0.24
N THR A 101 4.76 -15.45 -1.02
CA THR A 101 5.98 -15.89 -1.70
C THR A 101 6.32 -14.89 -2.80
N LYS A 102 7.61 -14.59 -3.00
CA LYS A 102 8.06 -13.65 -4.03
C LYS A 102 7.57 -14.06 -5.41
N VAL A 103 6.99 -13.10 -6.15
CA VAL A 103 6.54 -13.27 -7.54
C VAL A 103 7.42 -12.38 -8.43
N SER A 104 7.80 -12.87 -9.62
CA SER A 104 8.62 -12.07 -10.56
C SER A 104 7.79 -10.94 -11.19
N ASP A 105 8.43 -9.84 -11.59
CA ASP A 105 7.74 -8.70 -12.21
C ASP A 105 7.02 -9.09 -13.51
N GLU A 106 7.58 -10.02 -14.28
CA GLU A 106 6.96 -10.55 -15.50
C GLU A 106 5.71 -11.37 -15.19
N GLN A 107 5.77 -12.21 -14.15
CA GLN A 107 4.61 -12.98 -13.71
C GLN A 107 3.52 -12.06 -13.16
N ILE A 108 3.86 -11.03 -12.40
CA ILE A 108 2.92 -10.03 -11.89
C ILE A 108 2.22 -9.32 -13.06
N GLY A 109 2.98 -8.88 -14.06
CA GLY A 109 2.44 -8.23 -15.26
C GLY A 109 1.45 -9.11 -16.04
N LYS A 110 1.68 -10.43 -16.06
CA LYS A 110 0.73 -11.42 -16.63
C LYS A 110 -0.52 -11.56 -15.76
N ILE A 111 -0.36 -11.71 -14.44
CA ILE A 111 -1.47 -11.90 -13.49
C ILE A 111 -2.42 -10.71 -13.47
N ASN A 112 -1.88 -9.49 -13.50
CA ASN A 112 -2.69 -8.27 -13.39
C ASN A 112 -3.21 -7.76 -14.74
N GLY A 113 -2.74 -8.30 -15.86
CA GLY A 113 -3.14 -7.88 -17.22
C GLY A 113 -2.67 -6.48 -17.64
N LEU A 114 -1.82 -5.82 -16.85
CA LEU A 114 -1.21 -4.52 -17.15
C LEU A 114 0.14 -4.66 -17.87
N GLY A 115 0.76 -5.84 -17.82
CA GLY A 115 2.07 -6.09 -18.43
C GLY A 115 3.26 -5.50 -17.66
N TYR A 116 3.07 -5.02 -16.43
CA TYR A 116 4.13 -4.56 -15.54
C TYR A 116 3.77 -4.76 -14.06
N ASN A 117 4.74 -4.64 -13.16
CA ASN A 117 4.50 -4.67 -11.71
C ASN A 117 4.17 -3.27 -11.16
N PRO A 118 2.91 -3.01 -10.73
CA PRO A 118 2.51 -1.72 -10.19
C PRO A 118 3.12 -1.40 -8.82
N ALA A 119 3.72 -2.38 -8.13
CA ALA A 119 4.39 -2.16 -6.86
C ALA A 119 5.75 -1.45 -7.00
N VAL A 120 6.32 -1.41 -8.21
CA VAL A 120 7.65 -0.80 -8.46
C VAL A 120 7.67 0.18 -9.62
N VAL A 121 6.65 0.19 -10.49
CA VAL A 121 6.54 1.14 -11.60
C VAL A 121 5.22 1.91 -11.52
N ALA A 122 5.30 3.23 -11.56
CA ALA A 122 4.14 4.09 -11.77
C ALA A 122 3.98 4.38 -13.27
N LYS A 123 2.80 4.09 -13.82
CA LYS A 123 2.41 4.45 -15.19
C LYS A 123 1.02 5.07 -15.17
N GLY A 124 0.73 5.91 -16.16
CA GLY A 124 -0.63 6.34 -16.44
C GLY A 124 -1.50 5.19 -16.92
N PHE A 125 -2.79 5.45 -17.03
CA PHE A 125 -3.74 4.55 -17.68
C PHE A 125 -4.08 5.05 -19.07
N THR A 126 -4.45 4.14 -19.97
CA THR A 126 -5.01 4.49 -21.27
C THR A 126 -6.52 4.78 -21.17
N ALA A 127 -7.07 5.54 -22.11
CA ALA A 127 -8.52 5.76 -22.22
C ALA A 127 -9.31 4.43 -22.30
N ALA A 128 -8.73 3.42 -22.95
CA ALA A 128 -9.31 2.08 -23.03
C ALA A 128 -9.35 1.39 -21.65
N GLN A 129 -8.30 1.48 -20.84
CA GLN A 129 -8.28 0.95 -19.47
C GLN A 129 -9.30 1.68 -18.57
N ALA A 130 -9.37 3.01 -18.66
CA ALA A 130 -10.36 3.81 -17.93
C ALA A 130 -11.79 3.43 -18.31
N SER A 131 -12.05 3.21 -19.60
CA SER A 131 -13.37 2.81 -20.10
C SER A 131 -13.78 1.41 -19.63
N LYS A 132 -12.84 0.47 -19.45
CA LYS A 132 -13.11 -0.90 -18.98
C LYS A 132 -13.64 -0.96 -17.54
N VAL A 133 -13.22 -0.03 -16.69
CA VAL A 133 -13.62 0.02 -15.27
C VAL A 133 -14.78 0.98 -15.00
N ARG A 134 -15.22 1.73 -16.02
CA ARG A 134 -16.34 2.68 -15.91
C ARG A 134 -17.67 1.93 -15.86
N SER A 135 -18.62 2.43 -15.07
CA SER A 135 -19.98 1.91 -15.08
C SER A 135 -20.54 1.92 -16.51
N LYS A 136 -21.14 0.79 -16.93
CA LYS A 136 -21.77 0.67 -18.25
C LYS A 136 -23.13 1.38 -18.29
N ASN A 137 -23.82 1.43 -17.15
CA ASN A 137 -25.23 1.85 -17.07
C ASN A 137 -25.43 3.17 -16.32
N GLN A 138 -24.46 3.61 -15.52
CA GLN A 138 -24.56 4.79 -14.66
C GLN A 138 -23.33 5.70 -14.86
N LYS A 139 -23.25 6.33 -16.04
CA LYS A 139 -22.17 7.27 -16.36
C LYS A 139 -22.62 8.69 -16.07
N SER A 140 -21.77 9.47 -15.40
CA SER A 140 -21.99 10.91 -15.17
C SER A 140 -20.85 11.70 -15.78
N ALA A 141 -21.15 12.47 -16.83
CA ALA A 141 -20.18 13.38 -17.45
C ALA A 141 -19.71 14.46 -16.46
N TRP A 142 -20.61 14.93 -15.60
CA TRP A 142 -20.31 15.89 -14.54
C TRP A 142 -19.30 15.33 -13.53
N ALA A 143 -19.51 14.10 -13.05
CA ALA A 143 -18.61 13.47 -12.08
C ALA A 143 -17.22 13.15 -12.67
N LEU A 144 -17.16 12.83 -13.97
CA LEU A 144 -15.91 12.59 -14.67
C LEU A 144 -15.13 13.89 -14.93
N GLY A 145 -15.84 14.96 -15.26
CA GLY A 145 -15.26 16.27 -15.57
C GLY A 145 -14.07 16.14 -16.52
N GLU A 146 -12.95 16.77 -16.14
CA GLU A 146 -11.68 16.74 -16.88
C GLU A 146 -10.67 15.72 -16.33
N ALA A 147 -11.09 14.82 -15.44
CA ALA A 147 -10.16 13.95 -14.71
C ALA A 147 -9.36 13.05 -15.66
N GLU A 148 -10.00 12.48 -16.68
CA GLU A 148 -9.35 11.65 -17.69
C GLU A 148 -8.30 12.44 -18.48
N GLN A 149 -8.63 13.64 -18.94
CA GLN A 149 -7.70 14.51 -19.67
C GLN A 149 -6.49 14.90 -18.80
N LYS A 150 -6.73 15.29 -17.54
CA LYS A 150 -5.67 15.69 -16.60
C LYS A 150 -4.72 14.57 -16.24
N VAL A 151 -5.21 13.32 -16.18
CA VAL A 151 -4.34 12.17 -15.95
C VAL A 151 -3.56 11.84 -17.21
N LEU A 152 -4.22 11.75 -18.37
CA LEU A 152 -3.56 11.46 -19.64
C LEU A 152 -2.52 12.51 -20.05
N SER A 153 -2.66 13.77 -19.63
CA SER A 153 -1.68 14.82 -19.93
C SER A 153 -0.41 14.74 -19.07
N ARG A 154 -0.39 13.90 -18.03
CA ARG A 154 0.72 13.82 -17.05
C ARG A 154 1.56 12.55 -17.19
N PHE A 155 1.17 11.63 -18.08
CA PHE A 155 1.81 10.33 -18.27
C PHE A 155 2.04 10.03 -19.74
#